data_AF-A0A2P6TFA0-F1
#
_entry.id   AF-A0A2P6TFA0-F1
#
_cell.length_a   1.000
_cell.length_b   1.000
_cell.length_c   1.000
_cell.angle_alpha   90.00
_cell.angle_beta   90.00
_cell.angle_gamma   90.00
#
_symmetry.space_group_name_H-M   'P 1'
#
loop_
_entity.id
_entity.type
_entity.pdbx_description
1 polymer ?
#
loop_
_entity_poly.entity_id
_entity_poly.type
_entity_poly.pdbx_seq_one_letter_code
_entity_poly.pdbx_strand_id
1 'polypeptide(L)'
;MASGATLEKLRQLYSRAEAEVKRWASLQEQALSLLGTIANVLSRLPALEDARAYGALAGLPGHPQLKERLLAKQLSALDGLILQLQGCLGDMQVAVNGMERQAQQAQRFVRQDRSLMPAVCAVVAGPVPSINQCLEGLDAIWRMHADELRLKYALAQEVRYDTSDGEMQQVRALFAAQPHIDSSRVADLLYVVAATAEPRRL
;
A
#
# COMPACT_ATOMS: atom_id res chain seq x y z
N MET A 1 20.47 -6.97 33.17
CA MET A 1 19.49 -5.89 32.94
C MET A 1 19.75 -5.26 31.57
N ALA A 2 19.45 -5.97 30.48
CA ALA A 2 19.64 -5.49 29.09
C ALA A 2 18.35 -4.85 28.50
N SER A 3 17.46 -4.35 29.35
CA SER A 3 16.04 -4.16 29.01
C SER A 3 15.72 -2.76 28.43
N GLY A 4 16.10 -1.67 29.11
CA GLY A 4 15.60 -0.33 28.77
C GLY A 4 16.09 0.24 27.44
N ALA A 5 17.40 0.20 27.17
CA ALA A 5 17.99 0.79 25.96
C ALA A 5 17.60 0.02 24.68
N THR A 6 17.51 -1.31 24.76
CA THR A 6 17.10 -2.20 23.67
C THR A 6 15.65 -1.95 23.28
N LEU A 7 14.75 -1.87 24.28
CA LEU A 7 13.34 -1.58 24.05
C LEU A 7 13.14 -0.16 23.51
N GLU A 8 13.90 0.83 23.98
CA GLU A 8 13.82 2.19 23.45
C GLU A 8 14.22 2.25 21.97
N LYS A 9 15.27 1.52 21.58
CA LYS A 9 15.66 1.41 20.17
C LYS A 9 14.59 0.71 19.34
N LEU A 10 13.97 -0.35 19.86
CA LEU A 10 12.84 -1.01 19.18
C LEU A 10 11.66 -0.05 19.02
N ARG A 11 11.31 0.76 20.03
CA ARG A 11 10.28 1.80 19.92
C ARG A 11 10.57 2.79 18.79
N GLN A 12 11.82 3.22 18.65
CA GLN A 12 12.21 4.10 17.54
C GLN A 12 12.05 3.44 16.16
N LEU A 13 12.27 2.13 16.05
CA LEU A 13 12.03 1.40 14.81
C LEU A 13 10.53 1.25 14.54
N TYR A 14 9.72 1.04 15.58
CA TYR A 14 8.26 1.01 15.48
C TYR A 14 7.67 2.36 15.07
N SER A 15 8.15 3.48 15.61
CA SER A 15 7.65 4.81 15.19
C SER A 15 7.98 5.13 13.74
N ARG A 16 9.13 4.64 13.23
CA ARG A 16 9.46 4.72 11.81
C ARG A 16 8.58 3.81 10.96
N ALA A 17 8.32 2.57 11.41
CA ALA A 17 7.41 1.67 10.73
C ALA A 17 5.98 2.24 10.67
N GLU A 18 5.50 2.85 11.76
CA GLU A 18 4.21 3.55 11.82
C GLU A 18 4.13 4.68 10.79
N ALA A 19 5.20 5.46 10.60
CA ALA A 19 5.25 6.50 9.58
C ALA A 19 5.09 5.92 8.16
N GLU A 20 5.72 4.79 7.87
CA GLU A 20 5.56 4.09 6.58
C GLU A 20 4.16 3.49 6.43
N VAL A 21 3.54 2.98 7.50
CA VAL A 21 2.14 2.49 7.49
C VAL A 21 1.17 3.63 7.21
N LYS A 22 1.38 4.80 7.81
CA LYS A 22 0.57 6.01 7.51
C LYS A 22 0.76 6.45 6.06
N ARG A 23 2.00 6.43 5.56
CA ARG A 23 2.29 6.72 4.15
C ARG A 23 1.58 5.75 3.21
N TRP A 24 1.59 4.45 3.53
CA TRP A 24 0.86 3.44 2.79
C TRP A 24 -0.65 3.76 2.71
N ALA A 25 -1.28 4.15 3.82
CA ALA A 25 -2.69 4.49 3.84
C ALA A 25 -3.03 5.65 2.89
N SER A 26 -2.22 6.72 2.88
CA SER A 26 -2.41 7.84 1.94
C SER A 26 -2.22 7.42 0.47
N LEU A 27 -1.23 6.58 0.19
CA LEU A 27 -1.01 6.04 -1.16
C LEU A 27 -2.15 5.13 -1.60
N GLN A 28 -2.72 4.34 -0.68
CA GLN A 28 -3.88 3.50 -0.94
C GLN A 28 -5.11 4.33 -1.34
N GLU A 29 -5.39 5.44 -0.66
CA GLU A 29 -6.46 6.37 -1.04
C GLU A 29 -6.23 6.97 -2.43
N GLN A 30 -5.00 7.38 -2.72
CA GLN A 30 -4.62 7.90 -4.03
C GLN A 30 -4.81 6.86 -5.14
N ALA A 31 -4.36 5.62 -4.92
CA ALA A 31 -4.51 4.53 -5.88
C ALA A 31 -5.99 4.20 -6.15
N LEU A 32 -6.84 4.19 -5.11
CA LEU A 32 -8.28 3.99 -5.26
C LEU A 32 -8.96 5.12 -6.06
N SER A 33 -8.52 6.37 -5.87
CA SER A 33 -8.98 7.52 -6.64
C SER A 33 -8.60 7.39 -8.12
N LEU A 34 -7.35 6.98 -8.40
CA LEU A 34 -6.88 6.71 -9.76
C LEU A 34 -7.70 5.59 -10.42
N LEU A 35 -7.91 4.47 -9.73
CA LEU A 35 -8.72 3.36 -10.22
C LEU A 35 -10.18 3.78 -10.48
N GLY A 36 -10.75 4.62 -9.64
CA GLY A 36 -12.09 5.18 -9.87
C GLY A 36 -12.14 6.06 -11.13
N THR A 37 -11.10 6.85 -11.35
CA THR A 37 -10.98 7.70 -12.56
C THR A 37 -10.79 6.84 -13.80
N ILE A 38 -9.95 5.81 -13.74
CA ILE A 38 -9.74 4.83 -14.82
C ILE A 38 -11.07 4.15 -15.18
N ALA A 39 -11.80 3.65 -14.19
CA ALA A 39 -13.11 3.01 -14.40
C ALA A 39 -14.10 3.93 -15.12
N ASN A 40 -14.14 5.21 -14.73
CA ASN A 40 -15.01 6.21 -15.37
C ASN A 40 -14.61 6.52 -16.83
N VAL A 41 -13.33 6.42 -17.17
CA VAL A 41 -12.86 6.58 -18.56
C VAL A 41 -13.23 5.34 -19.38
N LEU A 42 -12.93 4.14 -18.87
CA LEU A 42 -13.24 2.87 -19.52
C LEU A 42 -14.74 2.72 -19.80
N SER A 43 -15.60 3.07 -18.84
CA SER A 43 -17.06 2.95 -19.00
C SER A 43 -17.63 3.83 -20.12
N ARG A 44 -16.90 4.87 -20.56
CA ARG A 44 -17.31 5.77 -21.64
C ARG A 44 -16.80 5.34 -23.00
N LEU A 45 -15.75 4.53 -23.07
CA LEU A 45 -15.14 4.12 -24.34
C LEU A 45 -16.15 3.45 -25.30
N PRO A 46 -17.03 2.52 -24.87
CA PRO A 46 -17.98 1.88 -25.78
C PRO A 46 -18.93 2.87 -26.46
N ALA A 47 -19.37 3.92 -25.74
CA ALA A 47 -20.24 4.95 -26.30
C ALA A 47 -19.52 5.84 -27.32
N LEU A 48 -18.21 6.03 -27.17
CA LEU A 48 -17.36 6.77 -28.12
C LEU A 48 -16.98 5.91 -29.34
N GLU A 49 -17.01 4.60 -29.20
CA GLU A 49 -16.82 3.67 -30.32
C GLU A 49 -18.06 3.55 -31.20
N ASP A 50 -19.25 3.80 -30.66
CA ASP A 50 -20.49 3.79 -31.43
C ASP A 50 -20.58 5.01 -32.37
N ALA A 51 -20.42 4.77 -33.67
CA ALA A 51 -20.56 5.82 -34.69
C ALA A 51 -21.96 6.46 -34.69
N ARG A 52 -23.00 5.75 -34.22
CA ARG A 52 -24.37 6.28 -34.11
C ARG A 52 -24.50 7.33 -33.02
N ALA A 53 -23.65 7.28 -31.99
CA ALA A 53 -23.67 8.24 -30.88
C ALA A 53 -23.31 9.68 -31.32
N TYR A 54 -22.68 9.85 -32.49
CA TYR A 54 -22.26 11.15 -33.00
C TYR A 54 -23.35 11.88 -33.80
N GLY A 55 -24.37 11.17 -34.31
CA GLY A 55 -25.50 11.78 -35.03
C GLY A 55 -25.07 12.83 -36.07
N ALA A 56 -25.62 14.04 -35.95
CA ALA A 56 -25.31 15.17 -36.84
C ALA A 56 -23.84 15.64 -36.77
N LEU A 57 -23.10 15.29 -35.70
CA LEU A 57 -21.68 15.64 -35.55
C LEU A 57 -20.77 14.82 -36.48
N ALA A 58 -21.23 13.66 -36.97
CA ALA A 58 -20.45 12.80 -37.86
C ALA A 58 -20.18 13.44 -39.24
N GLY A 59 -21.03 14.38 -39.68
CA GLY A 59 -20.94 15.05 -40.98
C GLY A 59 -20.48 16.50 -40.93
N LEU A 60 -20.03 17.01 -39.77
CA LEU A 60 -19.65 18.42 -39.61
C LEU A 60 -18.45 18.78 -40.51
N PRO A 61 -18.59 19.77 -41.42
CA PRO A 61 -17.48 20.27 -42.20
C PRO A 61 -16.38 20.82 -41.27
N GLY A 62 -15.14 20.36 -41.43
CA GLY A 62 -13.99 20.75 -40.60
C GLY A 62 -13.57 19.75 -39.52
N HIS A 63 -14.34 18.67 -39.29
CA HIS A 63 -14.00 17.62 -38.32
C HIS A 63 -14.13 16.19 -38.90
N PRO A 64 -13.47 15.86 -40.03
CA PRO A 64 -13.64 14.57 -40.73
C PRO A 64 -13.17 13.32 -39.95
N GLN A 65 -12.66 13.49 -38.72
CA GLN A 65 -12.14 12.42 -37.85
C GLN A 65 -12.46 12.69 -36.37
N LEU A 66 -13.62 13.29 -36.08
CA LEU A 66 -14.00 13.69 -34.72
C LEU A 66 -13.97 12.50 -33.74
N LYS A 67 -14.49 11.35 -34.18
CA LYS A 67 -14.53 10.11 -33.42
C LYS A 67 -13.13 9.63 -33.06
N GLU A 68 -12.27 9.47 -34.08
CA GLU A 68 -10.91 8.97 -33.92
C GLU A 68 -10.09 9.88 -33.01
N ARG A 69 -10.22 11.21 -33.17
CA ARG A 69 -9.55 12.19 -32.30
C ARG A 69 -10.02 12.11 -30.85
N LEU A 70 -11.32 11.89 -30.63
CA LEU A 70 -11.87 11.79 -29.28
C LEU A 70 -11.44 10.48 -28.60
N LEU A 71 -11.50 9.36 -29.32
CA LEU A 71 -11.00 8.06 -28.85
C LEU A 71 -9.51 8.13 -28.53
N ALA A 72 -8.69 8.65 -29.44
CA ALA A 72 -7.25 8.81 -29.21
C ALA A 72 -6.95 9.64 -27.96
N LYS A 73 -7.74 10.71 -27.71
CA LYS A 73 -7.58 11.53 -26.50
C LYS A 73 -7.96 10.78 -25.22
N GLN A 74 -9.01 9.96 -25.24
CA GLN A 74 -9.40 9.16 -24.07
C GLN A 74 -8.40 8.05 -23.79
N LEU A 75 -7.91 7.35 -24.83
CA LEU A 75 -6.88 6.32 -24.69
C LEU A 75 -5.57 6.92 -24.17
N SER A 76 -5.15 8.08 -24.68
CA SER A 76 -3.97 8.77 -24.16
C SER A 76 -4.14 9.21 -22.70
N ALA A 77 -5.34 9.63 -22.30
CA ALA A 77 -5.63 9.94 -20.89
C ALA A 77 -5.60 8.68 -20.02
N LEU A 78 -6.14 7.56 -20.52
CA LEU A 78 -6.12 6.27 -19.85
C LEU A 78 -4.69 5.78 -19.63
N ASP A 79 -3.83 5.83 -20.65
CA ASP A 79 -2.42 5.49 -20.54
C ASP A 79 -1.72 6.33 -19.46
N GLY A 80 -1.99 7.63 -19.44
CA GLY A 80 -1.47 8.53 -18.41
C GLY A 80 -1.92 8.14 -16.99
N LEU A 81 -3.18 7.76 -16.82
CA LEU A 81 -3.72 7.32 -15.53
C LEU A 81 -3.14 5.98 -15.09
N ILE A 82 -2.95 5.03 -16.00
CA ILE A 82 -2.32 3.73 -15.72
C ILE A 82 -0.86 3.95 -15.31
N LEU A 83 -0.12 4.82 -16.00
CA LEU A 83 1.24 5.19 -15.60
C LEU A 83 1.29 5.84 -14.21
N GLN A 84 0.33 6.71 -13.88
CA GLN A 84 0.21 7.29 -12.54
C GLN A 84 -0.09 6.22 -11.47
N LEU A 85 -0.95 5.25 -11.77
CA LEU A 85 -1.23 4.13 -10.88
C LEU A 85 0.04 3.29 -10.64
N GLN A 86 0.80 2.99 -11.69
CA GLN A 86 2.09 2.29 -11.58
C GLN A 86 3.09 3.08 -10.74
N GLY A 87 3.16 4.41 -10.91
CA GLY A 87 3.98 5.29 -10.08
C GLY A 87 3.57 5.23 -8.60
N CYS A 88 2.27 5.28 -8.32
CA CYS A 88 1.73 5.16 -6.96
C CYS A 88 2.09 3.80 -6.32
N LEU A 89 1.99 2.69 -7.07
CA LEU A 89 2.45 1.38 -6.60
C LEU A 89 3.96 1.34 -6.34
N GLY A 90 4.76 2.05 -7.15
CA GLY A 90 6.19 2.25 -6.90
C GLY A 90 6.45 2.97 -5.57
N ASP A 91 5.68 4.00 -5.26
CA ASP A 91 5.75 4.69 -3.96
C ASP A 91 5.32 3.79 -2.80
N MET A 92 4.33 2.91 -3.01
CA MET A 92 3.93 1.89 -2.03
C MET A 92 5.07 0.89 -1.79
N GLN A 93 5.79 0.47 -2.84
CA GLN A 93 6.98 -0.36 -2.73
C GLN A 93 8.07 0.32 -1.89
N VAL A 94 8.27 1.63 -2.05
CA VAL A 94 9.21 2.40 -1.21
C VAL A 94 8.80 2.35 0.26
N ALA A 95 7.51 2.49 0.57
CA ALA A 95 7.01 2.38 1.94
C ALA A 95 7.22 0.98 2.53
N VAL A 96 6.89 -0.08 1.77
CA VAL A 96 7.14 -1.48 2.17
C VAL A 96 8.63 -1.75 2.41
N ASN A 97 9.51 -1.24 1.56
CA ASN A 97 10.96 -1.32 1.76
C ASN A 97 11.41 -0.53 3.00
N GLY A 98 10.71 0.55 3.36
CA GLY A 98 10.88 1.27 4.63
C GLY A 98 10.59 0.38 5.83
N MET A 99 9.47 -0.35 5.82
CA MET A 99 9.08 -1.31 6.86
C MET A 99 10.07 -2.48 6.95
N GLU A 100 10.45 -3.06 5.81
CA GLU A 100 11.45 -4.13 5.73
C GLU A 100 12.76 -3.71 6.39
N ARG A 101 13.25 -2.51 6.07
CA ARG A 101 14.48 -1.96 6.66
C ARG A 101 14.38 -1.88 8.18
N GLN A 102 13.24 -1.49 8.75
CA GLN A 102 13.07 -1.45 10.20
C GLN A 102 13.09 -2.85 10.81
N ALA A 103 12.40 -3.82 10.20
CA ALA A 103 12.38 -5.22 10.66
C ALA A 103 13.79 -5.85 10.61
N GLN A 104 14.51 -5.69 9.50
CA GLN A 104 15.88 -6.19 9.36
C GLN A 104 16.85 -5.49 10.32
N GLN A 105 16.71 -4.18 10.53
CA GLN A 105 17.53 -3.42 11.47
C GLN A 105 17.32 -3.92 12.91
N ALA A 106 16.08 -4.22 13.29
CA ALA A 106 15.75 -4.76 14.60
C ALA A 106 16.41 -6.14 14.81
N GLN A 107 16.28 -7.04 13.84
CA GLN A 107 16.90 -8.37 13.90
C GLN A 107 18.43 -8.31 13.97
N ARG A 108 19.06 -7.45 13.15
CA ARG A 108 20.53 -7.28 13.15
C ARG A 108 21.02 -6.74 14.48
N PHE A 109 20.32 -5.74 15.03
CA PHE A 109 20.66 -5.15 16.32
C PHE A 109 20.64 -6.19 17.44
N VAL A 110 19.58 -7.00 17.54
CA VAL A 110 19.46 -8.03 18.58
C VAL A 110 20.52 -9.12 18.41
N ARG A 111 20.80 -9.56 17.17
CA ARG A 111 21.82 -10.58 16.89
C ARG A 111 23.25 -10.14 17.22
N GLN A 112 23.54 -8.84 17.09
CA GLN A 112 24.88 -8.29 17.35
C GLN A 112 25.16 -8.07 18.83
N ASP A 113 24.12 -7.94 19.66
CA ASP A 113 24.28 -7.77 21.09
C ASP A 113 24.44 -9.12 21.79
N ARG A 114 25.68 -9.43 22.19
CA ARG A 114 26.01 -10.69 22.88
C ARG A 114 25.31 -10.86 24.23
N SER A 115 24.75 -9.79 24.81
CA SER A 115 23.99 -9.84 26.06
C SER A 115 22.54 -10.31 25.86
N LEU A 116 22.04 -10.27 24.62
CA LEU A 116 20.67 -10.65 24.25
C LEU A 116 20.59 -12.11 23.80
N MET A 117 20.84 -13.02 24.75
CA MET A 117 20.64 -14.45 24.50
C MET A 117 19.15 -14.76 24.23
N PRO A 118 18.82 -15.82 23.48
CA PRO A 118 17.42 -16.16 23.14
C PRO A 118 16.49 -16.26 24.36
N ALA A 119 16.99 -16.82 25.47
CA ALA A 119 16.25 -16.92 26.73
C ALA A 119 15.91 -15.54 27.32
N VAL A 120 16.79 -14.54 27.17
CA VAL A 120 16.57 -13.16 27.64
C VAL A 120 15.56 -12.45 26.75
N CYS A 121 15.63 -12.65 25.43
CA CYS A 121 14.70 -12.03 24.48
C CYS A 121 13.27 -12.57 24.57
N ALA A 122 13.10 -13.78 25.11
CA ALA A 122 11.80 -14.42 25.34
C ALA A 122 11.13 -14.02 26.66
N VAL A 123 11.85 -13.35 27.58
CA VAL A 123 11.26 -12.95 28.86
C VAL A 123 10.22 -11.86 28.64
N VAL A 124 9.00 -12.12 29.11
CA VAL A 124 7.94 -11.13 29.25
C VAL A 124 8.04 -10.54 30.66
N ALA A 125 8.15 -9.22 30.77
CA ALA A 125 8.20 -8.52 32.04
C ALA A 125 6.99 -7.58 32.18
N GLY A 126 5.90 -8.09 32.75
CA GLY A 126 4.67 -7.32 32.95
C GLY A 126 3.97 -6.97 31.63
N PRO A 127 3.36 -5.77 31.48
CA PRO A 127 2.65 -5.37 30.26
C PRO A 127 3.58 -5.08 29.07
N VAL A 128 4.90 -5.17 29.26
CA VAL A 128 5.91 -4.88 28.24
C VAL A 128 6.11 -6.10 27.33
N PRO A 129 5.99 -5.95 25.99
CA PRO A 129 6.26 -7.04 25.07
C PRO A 129 7.71 -7.49 25.20
N SER A 130 7.94 -8.79 25.06
CA SER A 130 9.29 -9.34 24.94
C SER A 130 9.98 -8.83 23.67
N ILE A 131 11.31 -8.90 23.63
CA ILE A 131 12.08 -8.52 22.44
C ILE A 131 11.67 -9.37 21.23
N ASN A 132 11.43 -10.67 21.42
CA ASN A 132 10.98 -11.55 20.35
C ASN A 132 9.62 -11.12 19.78
N GLN A 133 8.65 -10.79 20.65
CA GLN A 133 7.35 -10.26 20.20
C GLN A 133 7.50 -8.95 19.43
N CYS A 134 8.41 -8.06 19.85
CA CYS A 134 8.71 -6.83 19.12
C CYS A 134 9.32 -7.12 17.72
N LEU A 135 10.22 -8.09 17.61
CA LEU A 135 10.81 -8.49 16.33
C LEU A 135 9.76 -9.11 15.40
N GLU A 136 8.95 -10.01 15.93
CA GLU A 136 7.85 -10.67 15.20
C GLU A 136 6.80 -9.65 14.73
N GLY A 137 6.49 -8.64 15.53
CA GLY A 137 5.54 -7.59 15.16
C GLY A 137 6.02 -6.75 13.97
N LEU A 138 7.29 -6.32 13.94
CA LEU A 138 7.85 -5.59 12.79
C LEU A 138 7.87 -6.45 11.53
N ASP A 139 8.23 -7.73 11.67
CA ASP A 139 8.21 -8.69 10.56
C ASP A 139 6.79 -8.91 10.03
N ALA A 140 5.81 -9.04 10.93
CA ALA A 140 4.40 -9.20 10.57
C ALA A 140 3.86 -7.96 9.83
N ILE A 141 4.13 -6.75 10.33
CA ILE A 141 3.73 -5.50 9.65
C ILE A 141 4.29 -5.47 8.24
N TRP A 142 5.60 -5.69 8.08
CA TRP A 142 6.23 -5.69 6.76
C TRP A 142 5.62 -6.75 5.83
N ARG A 143 5.47 -8.00 6.29
CA ARG A 143 4.95 -9.10 5.47
C ARG A 143 3.52 -8.86 5.00
N MET A 144 2.63 -8.41 5.89
CA MET A 144 1.24 -8.08 5.52
C MET A 144 1.19 -7.06 4.38
N HIS A 145 2.00 -6.00 4.45
CA HIS A 145 2.03 -4.97 3.40
C HIS A 145 2.76 -5.44 2.14
N ALA A 146 3.78 -6.29 2.25
CA ALA A 146 4.47 -6.86 1.10
C ALA A 146 3.58 -7.82 0.30
N ASP A 147 2.82 -8.68 0.99
CA ASP A 147 1.86 -9.59 0.35
C ASP A 147 0.69 -8.83 -0.27
N GLU A 148 0.19 -7.81 0.41
CA GLU A 148 -0.82 -6.93 -0.16
C GLU A 148 -0.32 -6.19 -1.40
N LEU A 149 0.92 -5.68 -1.38
CA LEU A 149 1.49 -4.99 -2.53
C LEU A 149 1.63 -5.90 -3.74
N ARG A 150 1.99 -7.18 -3.54
CA ARG A 150 2.05 -8.18 -4.62
C ARG A 150 0.67 -8.37 -5.26
N LEU A 151 -0.38 -8.48 -4.45
CA LEU A 151 -1.75 -8.54 -4.95
C LEU A 151 -2.11 -7.28 -5.74
N LYS A 152 -1.78 -6.09 -5.22
CA LYS A 152 -2.06 -4.81 -5.89
C LYS A 152 -1.35 -4.70 -7.25
N TYR A 153 -0.11 -5.15 -7.36
CA TYR A 153 0.59 -5.23 -8.64
C TYR A 153 -0.11 -6.17 -9.62
N ALA A 154 -0.52 -7.35 -9.18
CA ALA A 154 -1.26 -8.30 -10.02
C ALA A 154 -2.60 -7.71 -10.50
N LEU A 155 -3.36 -7.08 -9.60
CA LEU A 155 -4.62 -6.41 -9.94
C LEU A 155 -4.42 -5.25 -10.93
N ALA A 156 -3.36 -4.47 -10.79
CA ALA A 156 -3.06 -3.37 -11.70
C ALA A 156 -2.68 -3.85 -13.10
N GLN A 157 -2.15 -5.06 -13.25
CA GLN A 157 -1.87 -5.67 -14.57
C GLN A 157 -3.16 -6.09 -15.29
N GLU A 158 -4.24 -6.34 -14.56
CA GLU A 158 -5.55 -6.66 -15.15
C GLU A 158 -6.29 -5.44 -15.68
N VAL A 159 -5.85 -4.23 -15.34
CA VAL A 159 -6.42 -2.97 -15.84
C VAL A 159 -5.90 -2.70 -17.26
N ARG A 160 -6.73 -3.00 -18.25
CA ARG A 160 -6.49 -2.85 -19.68
C ARG A 160 -7.59 -1.98 -20.32
N TYR A 161 -7.38 -1.58 -21.57
CA TYR A 161 -8.35 -0.74 -22.29
C TYR A 161 -9.66 -1.47 -22.62
N ASP A 162 -9.63 -2.80 -22.67
CA ASP A 162 -10.74 -3.71 -22.95
C ASP A 162 -11.35 -4.31 -21.67
N THR A 163 -10.86 -3.92 -20.48
CA THR A 163 -11.43 -4.36 -19.21
C THR A 163 -12.87 -3.90 -19.09
N SER A 164 -13.77 -4.85 -18.88
CA SER A 164 -15.19 -4.58 -18.71
C SER A 164 -15.49 -3.83 -17.41
N ASP A 165 -16.64 -3.15 -17.35
CA ASP A 165 -17.07 -2.46 -16.13
C ASP A 165 -17.17 -3.42 -14.93
N GLY A 166 -17.65 -4.65 -15.16
CA GLY A 166 -17.75 -5.68 -14.13
C GLY A 166 -16.38 -6.12 -13.59
N GLU A 167 -15.41 -6.37 -14.47
CA GLU A 167 -14.04 -6.69 -14.07
C GLU A 167 -13.39 -5.52 -13.34
N MET A 168 -13.59 -4.29 -13.81
CA MET A 168 -13.07 -3.09 -13.19
C MET A 168 -13.64 -2.88 -11.78
N GLN A 169 -14.93 -3.16 -11.57
CA GLN A 169 -15.56 -3.15 -10.25
C GLN A 169 -14.95 -4.19 -9.31
N GLN A 170 -14.67 -5.40 -9.81
CA GLN A 170 -14.01 -6.46 -9.03
C GLN A 170 -12.57 -6.07 -8.66
N VAL A 171 -11.79 -5.55 -9.60
CA VAL A 171 -10.44 -5.03 -9.36
C VAL A 171 -10.48 -3.98 -8.25
N ARG A 172 -11.38 -2.99 -8.34
CA ARG A 172 -11.53 -1.95 -7.32
C ARG A 172 -11.93 -2.51 -5.95
N ALA A 173 -12.86 -3.45 -5.91
CA ALA A 173 -13.32 -4.07 -4.67
C ALA A 173 -12.18 -4.83 -3.97
N LEU A 174 -11.42 -5.64 -4.72
CA LEU A 174 -10.25 -6.37 -4.20
C LEU A 174 -9.15 -5.40 -3.75
N PHE A 175 -8.89 -4.35 -4.55
CA PHE A 175 -7.89 -3.34 -4.21
C PHE A 175 -8.25 -2.59 -2.91
N ALA A 176 -9.54 -2.35 -2.66
CA ALA A 176 -10.03 -1.68 -1.46
C ALA A 176 -10.06 -2.60 -0.22
N ALA A 177 -10.34 -3.89 -0.41
CA ALA A 177 -10.52 -4.85 0.68
C ALA A 177 -9.23 -5.12 1.50
N GLN A 178 -8.06 -4.97 0.88
CA GLN A 178 -6.75 -5.22 1.51
C GLN A 178 -6.67 -6.54 2.29
N PRO A 179 -6.97 -7.70 1.67
CA PRO A 179 -7.19 -8.96 2.37
C PRO A 179 -5.97 -9.47 3.15
N HIS A 180 -4.75 -9.03 2.82
CA HIS A 180 -3.54 -9.43 3.56
C HIS A 180 -3.22 -8.52 4.74
N ILE A 181 -3.93 -7.39 4.91
CA ILE A 181 -3.71 -6.43 5.98
C ILE A 181 -4.82 -6.56 7.02
N ASP A 182 -4.48 -7.12 8.18
CA ASP A 182 -5.31 -7.02 9.36
C ASP A 182 -5.05 -5.68 10.07
N SER A 183 -5.87 -4.68 9.77
CA SER A 183 -5.74 -3.33 10.32
C SER A 183 -5.81 -3.29 11.85
N SER A 184 -6.61 -4.17 12.48
CA SER A 184 -6.68 -4.25 13.94
C SER A 184 -5.36 -4.74 14.49
N ARG A 185 -4.82 -5.82 13.93
CA ARG A 185 -3.54 -6.36 14.35
C ARG A 185 -2.39 -5.40 14.14
N VAL A 186 -2.36 -4.67 13.03
CA VAL A 186 -1.34 -3.62 12.80
C VAL A 186 -1.43 -2.55 13.89
N ALA A 187 -2.64 -2.07 14.21
CA ALA A 187 -2.86 -1.10 15.26
C ALA A 187 -2.41 -1.62 16.64
N ASP A 188 -2.76 -2.88 16.97
CA ASP A 188 -2.37 -3.52 18.23
C ASP A 188 -0.85 -3.64 18.36
N LEU A 189 -0.16 -4.08 17.30
CA LEU A 189 1.30 -4.19 17.28
C LEU A 189 2.00 -2.84 17.48
N LEU A 190 1.47 -1.79 16.86
CA LEU A 190 1.99 -0.42 17.04
C LEU A 190 1.68 0.11 18.45
N TYR A 191 0.49 -0.15 18.99
CA TYR A 191 0.05 0.32 20.30
C TYR A 191 0.83 -0.33 21.45
N VAL A 192 1.02 -1.64 21.43
CA VAL A 192 1.71 -2.40 22.50
C VAL A 192 3.13 -1.87 22.74
N VAL A 193 3.81 -1.41 21.69
CA VAL A 193 5.16 -0.84 21.79
C VAL A 193 5.15 0.61 22.26
N ALA A 194 4.13 1.39 21.89
CA ALA A 194 3.96 2.78 22.32
C ALA A 194 3.50 2.91 23.79
N ALA A 195 2.57 2.07 24.23
CA ALA A 195 1.94 2.12 25.57
C ALA A 195 2.87 1.65 26.70
N THR A 196 3.98 0.99 26.37
CA THR A 196 4.89 0.39 27.34
C THR A 196 6.10 1.27 27.68
N ALA A 197 6.06 2.56 27.31
CA ALA A 197 7.07 3.54 27.69
C ALA A 197 7.16 3.67 29.23
N GLU A 198 8.29 3.27 29.82
CA GLU A 198 8.54 3.53 31.24
C GLU A 198 8.62 5.04 31.47
N PRO A 199 7.95 5.60 32.49
CA PRO A 199 8.14 7.00 32.85
C PRO A 199 9.60 7.20 33.25
N ARG A 200 10.28 8.13 32.58
CA ARG A 200 11.64 8.54 32.94
C ARG A 200 11.67 8.88 34.42
N ARG A 201 12.32 8.03 35.23
CA ARG A 201 12.65 8.39 36.61
C ARG A 201 13.72 9.48 36.53
N LEU A 202 13.29 10.72 36.76
CA LEU A 202 14.14 11.89 36.99
C LEU A 202 14.96 11.70 38.28
#